data_AF-A0AAN6H5E8-F1
#
_entry.id   AF-A0AAN6H5E8-F1
#
_cell.length_a   1.000
_cell.length_b   1.000
_cell.length_c   1.000
_cell.angle_alpha   90.00
_cell.angle_beta   90.00
_cell.angle_gamma   90.00
#
_symmetry.space_group_name_H-M   'P 1'
#
loop_
_entity.id
_entity.type
_entity.pdbx_description
1 polymer ?
#
loop_
_entity_poly.entity_id
_entity_poly.type
_entity_poly.pdbx_seq_one_letter_code
_entity_poly.pdbx_strand_id
1 'polypeptide(L)'
;MSHRIEIRHPGYAPPNILFSLPAKDGPNRDHAHLATILTAGSIFTSTTQDRTWLSTTTSGEPREEGHNGLIPAGEYFLHVPRPDSSSDAAPYPISANFRAWPFPSTPLPPLWQRAAEHDATAESRSTSLPGLLASEPCRITGRTLACEAAHIIPASEKAWFARNEMDRYGQLAGRSGEAVADSVANQMRMTRDAHWLWDHLQFSVVPREDAEKAGEVAWFTQILGEGEELEEYWHGQRLQSLGGRAPQYLFARFAWDIFPKLHAFLQAGQPRRLAVRQADGRVETRLYSPAECREFTLGQGSGRSASPTKRARSETSGLADELEVDEGDSGDGDEKGSNLGGSGTRSTAASFDSAIAGIEARGVGSGKGNGREWTRYLCGQESYEEESRGRKRQRR
;
A
#
# COMPACT_ATOMS: atom_id res chain seq x y z
N MET A 1 5.34 23.09 13.72
CA MET A 1 4.42 22.81 12.60
C MET A 1 5.00 21.66 11.82
N SER A 2 4.22 20.65 11.42
CA SER A 2 4.79 19.53 10.64
C SER A 2 4.99 19.99 9.19
N HIS A 3 6.25 20.05 8.75
CA HIS A 3 6.60 20.41 7.37
C HIS A 3 6.12 19.32 6.40
N ARG A 4 5.47 19.74 5.32
CA ARG A 4 4.89 18.86 4.30
C ARG A 4 5.05 19.45 2.92
N ILE A 5 5.05 18.56 1.94
CA ILE A 5 4.94 18.94 0.54
C ILE A 5 3.55 18.59 0.01
N GLU A 6 2.93 19.53 -0.69
CA GLU A 6 1.62 19.37 -1.31
C GLU A 6 1.74 19.43 -2.83
N ILE A 7 1.35 18.35 -3.49
CA ILE A 7 1.44 18.24 -4.94
C ILE A 7 0.04 18.41 -5.52
N ARG A 8 -0.12 19.41 -6.39
CA ARG A 8 -1.37 19.84 -7.00
C ARG A 8 -1.42 19.46 -8.48
N HIS A 9 -2.64 19.25 -8.96
CA HIS A 9 -2.90 19.11 -10.39
C HIS A 9 -3.19 20.48 -11.03
N PRO A 10 -2.41 20.95 -12.01
CA PRO A 10 -2.53 22.30 -12.58
C PRO A 10 -3.81 22.51 -13.40
N GLY A 11 -4.36 21.44 -14.00
CA GLY A 11 -5.58 21.51 -14.81
C GLY A 11 -6.91 21.60 -14.05
N TYR A 12 -6.92 21.58 -12.71
CA TYR A 12 -8.17 21.71 -11.93
C TYR A 12 -8.14 22.93 -11.03
N ALA A 13 -9.30 23.57 -10.87
CA ALA A 13 -9.53 24.53 -9.80
C ALA A 13 -9.46 23.82 -8.42
N PRO A 14 -9.04 24.52 -7.35
CA PRO A 14 -9.08 23.97 -6.00
C PRO A 14 -10.47 23.46 -5.61
N PRO A 15 -10.59 22.38 -4.80
CA PRO A 15 -9.53 21.48 -4.34
C PRO A 15 -8.90 20.63 -5.47
N ASN A 16 -7.57 20.69 -5.58
CA ASN A 16 -6.79 20.06 -6.65
C ASN A 16 -5.49 19.40 -6.14
N ILE A 17 -5.33 19.21 -4.82
CA ILE A 17 -4.21 18.47 -4.24
C ILE A 17 -4.36 17.01 -4.67
N LEU A 18 -3.35 16.48 -5.36
CA LEU A 18 -3.25 15.07 -5.70
C LEU A 18 -2.83 14.27 -4.48
N PHE A 19 -1.72 14.64 -3.86
CA PHE A 19 -1.18 13.96 -2.69
C PHE A 19 -0.28 14.91 -1.89
N SER A 20 -0.05 14.52 -0.63
CA SER A 20 0.89 15.20 0.26
C SER A 20 1.79 14.18 0.94
N LEU A 21 3.05 14.55 1.18
CA LEU A 21 4.04 13.73 1.89
C LEU A 21 4.73 14.56 2.98
N PRO A 22 5.18 13.93 4.08
CA PRO A 22 6.04 14.59 5.07
C PRO A 22 7.35 15.06 4.43
N ALA A 23 7.75 16.29 4.74
CA ALA A 23 9.02 16.87 4.32
C ALA A 23 9.98 16.86 5.51
N LYS A 24 10.69 15.74 5.70
CA LYS A 24 11.53 15.46 6.89
C LYS A 24 12.99 15.20 6.54
N ASP A 25 13.37 15.50 5.31
CA ASP A 25 14.74 15.45 4.84
C ASP A 25 15.48 16.76 5.15
N GLY A 26 16.81 16.71 5.10
CA GLY A 26 17.67 17.86 5.35
C GLY A 26 17.88 18.16 6.85
N PRO A 27 18.81 19.07 7.17
CA PRO A 27 19.22 19.36 8.55
C PRO A 27 18.08 19.93 9.39
N ASN A 28 17.15 20.67 8.77
CA ASN A 28 16.04 21.33 9.46
C ASN A 28 14.73 20.51 9.40
N ARG A 29 14.74 19.30 8.81
CA ARG A 29 13.54 18.45 8.61
C ARG A 29 12.37 19.22 7.99
N ASP A 30 12.68 19.95 6.94
CA ASP A 30 11.78 20.84 6.20
C ASP A 30 11.89 20.65 4.68
N HIS A 31 12.61 19.62 4.22
CA HIS A 31 12.74 19.28 2.80
C HIS A 31 12.18 17.89 2.50
N ALA A 32 11.91 17.63 1.23
CA ALA A 32 11.51 16.32 0.74
C ALA A 32 12.38 15.90 -0.44
N HIS A 33 12.64 14.61 -0.54
CA HIS A 33 13.40 14.02 -1.64
C HIS A 33 12.64 14.11 -2.98
N LEU A 34 13.16 14.94 -3.89
CA LEU A 34 12.53 15.27 -5.17
C LEU A 34 12.26 14.03 -6.02
N ALA A 35 13.23 13.13 -6.13
CA ALA A 35 13.08 11.95 -6.97
C ALA A 35 11.96 11.02 -6.47
N THR A 36 11.75 10.90 -5.15
CA THR A 36 10.63 10.14 -4.59
C THR A 36 9.28 10.75 -4.97
N ILE A 37 9.17 12.08 -4.95
CA ILE A 37 7.95 12.79 -5.33
C ILE A 37 7.67 12.65 -6.82
N LEU A 38 8.71 12.79 -7.66
CA LEU A 38 8.59 12.60 -9.10
C LEU A 38 8.23 11.15 -9.46
N THR A 39 8.78 10.15 -8.75
CA THR A 39 8.36 8.76 -8.90
C THR A 39 6.88 8.58 -8.55
N ALA A 40 6.40 9.18 -7.45
CA ALA A 40 4.99 9.12 -7.08
C ALA A 40 4.09 9.76 -8.15
N GLY A 41 4.47 10.95 -8.63
CA GLY A 41 3.78 11.63 -9.73
C GLY A 41 3.76 10.82 -11.01
N SER A 42 4.87 10.18 -11.37
CA SER A 42 4.98 9.35 -12.58
C SER A 42 4.13 8.08 -12.49
N ILE A 43 4.01 7.50 -11.29
CA ILE A 43 3.08 6.39 -11.02
C ILE A 43 1.64 6.83 -11.25
N PHE A 44 1.22 7.95 -10.65
CA PHE A 44 -0.14 8.46 -10.78
C PHE A 44 -0.51 8.80 -12.22
N THR A 45 0.40 9.37 -12.99
CA THR A 45 0.14 9.77 -14.39
C THR A 45 0.42 8.66 -15.39
N SER A 46 0.92 7.50 -14.96
CA SER A 46 1.45 6.43 -15.83
C SER A 46 2.42 6.96 -16.89
N THR A 47 3.20 7.98 -16.52
CA THR A 47 4.23 8.60 -17.37
C THR A 47 5.61 8.18 -16.85
N THR A 48 6.65 8.34 -17.66
CA THR A 48 8.03 8.10 -17.21
C THR A 48 8.54 9.27 -16.36
N GLN A 49 9.42 8.99 -15.39
CA GLN A 49 9.88 10.00 -14.44
C GLN A 49 10.65 11.14 -15.11
N ASP A 50 11.44 10.86 -16.15
CA ASP A 50 12.19 11.85 -16.95
C ASP A 50 11.28 12.86 -17.69
N ARG A 51 10.02 12.48 -17.88
CA ARG A 51 8.99 13.31 -18.50
C ARG A 51 8.09 13.98 -17.47
N THR A 52 8.27 13.72 -16.19
CA THR A 52 7.46 14.29 -15.11
C THR A 52 8.28 15.34 -14.38
N TRP A 53 7.70 16.51 -14.12
CA TRP A 53 8.41 17.57 -13.39
C TRP A 53 7.49 18.32 -12.44
N LEU A 54 8.10 19.05 -11.49
CA LEU A 54 7.40 19.95 -10.59
C LEU A 54 7.65 21.39 -10.98
N SER A 55 6.68 22.25 -10.68
CA SER A 55 6.81 23.70 -10.78
C SER A 55 6.01 24.37 -9.67
N THR A 56 6.42 25.54 -9.22
CA THR A 56 5.60 26.40 -8.34
C THR A 56 4.45 27.09 -9.08
N THR A 57 4.36 26.93 -10.41
CA THR A 57 3.34 27.57 -11.24
C THR A 57 2.43 26.57 -11.95
N THR A 58 1.24 27.02 -12.34
CA THR A 58 0.29 26.24 -13.16
C THR A 58 0.68 26.18 -14.64
N SER A 59 1.64 27.01 -15.10
CA SER A 59 2.18 26.94 -16.46
C SER A 59 3.20 25.82 -16.63
N GLY A 60 3.86 25.43 -15.53
CA GLY A 60 4.89 24.39 -15.54
C GLY A 60 6.31 24.92 -15.66
N GLU A 61 6.49 26.22 -15.74
CA GLU A 61 7.81 26.84 -15.75
C GLU A 61 7.92 27.91 -14.64
N PRO A 62 9.08 28.03 -13.96
CA PRO A 62 10.28 27.20 -14.12
C PRO A 62 10.10 25.78 -13.54
N ARG A 63 10.91 24.84 -14.03
CA ARG A 63 11.00 23.49 -13.46
C ARG A 63 11.82 23.49 -12.18
N GLU A 64 11.32 22.77 -11.17
CA GLU A 64 12.05 22.55 -9.93
C GLU A 64 13.11 21.46 -10.13
N GLU A 65 14.38 21.84 -10.00
CA GLU A 65 15.52 20.92 -10.05
C GLU A 65 15.92 20.41 -8.66
N GLY A 66 15.50 21.13 -7.61
CA GLY A 66 15.93 20.90 -6.24
C GLY A 66 17.41 21.21 -6.00
N HIS A 67 17.81 21.24 -4.74
CA HIS A 67 19.20 21.37 -4.33
C HIS A 67 19.65 20.05 -3.71
N ASN A 68 20.67 19.40 -4.29
CA ASN A 68 21.13 18.07 -3.89
C ASN A 68 19.99 17.02 -3.85
N GLY A 69 19.08 17.09 -4.83
CA GLY A 69 17.93 16.18 -4.91
C GLY A 69 16.84 16.43 -3.86
N LEU A 70 16.91 17.52 -3.09
CA LEU A 70 15.91 17.92 -2.11
C LEU A 70 15.16 19.18 -2.56
N ILE A 71 13.88 19.26 -2.23
CA ILE A 71 13.07 20.48 -2.39
C ILE A 71 12.43 20.88 -1.06
N PRO A 72 12.27 22.18 -0.78
CA PRO A 72 11.69 22.64 0.47
C PRO A 72 10.20 22.24 0.58
N ALA A 73 9.72 22.15 1.81
CA ALA A 73 8.30 22.03 2.11
C ALA A 73 7.52 23.19 1.47
N GLY A 74 6.37 22.88 0.88
CA GLY A 74 5.59 23.88 0.15
C GLY A 74 4.60 23.25 -0.81
N GLU A 75 4.04 24.09 -1.68
CA GLU A 75 3.08 23.70 -2.69
C GLU A 75 3.71 23.69 -4.07
N TYR A 76 3.47 22.61 -4.81
CA TYR A 76 3.98 22.42 -6.16
C TYR A 76 2.90 21.86 -7.07
N PHE A 77 3.01 22.14 -8.36
CA PHE A 77 2.18 21.56 -9.40
C PHE A 77 2.94 20.46 -10.13
N LEU A 78 2.29 19.31 -10.30
CA LEU A 78 2.81 18.20 -11.08
C LEU A 78 2.49 18.40 -12.56
N HIS A 79 3.52 18.30 -13.39
CA HIS A 79 3.39 18.47 -14.83
C HIS A 79 3.92 17.26 -15.60
N VAL A 80 3.28 16.98 -16.74
CA VAL A 80 3.63 15.92 -17.69
C VAL A 80 3.48 16.46 -19.11
N PRO A 81 4.23 15.93 -20.09
CA PRO A 81 4.11 16.37 -21.47
C PRO A 81 2.72 16.07 -21.99
N ARG A 82 2.13 17.08 -22.62
CA ARG A 82 0.83 16.97 -23.25
C ARG A 82 1.00 16.38 -24.64
N PRO A 83 0.09 15.49 -25.08
CA PRO A 83 0.04 15.11 -26.48
C PRO A 83 -0.40 16.32 -27.31
N ASP A 84 0.21 16.50 -28.48
CA ASP A 84 0.01 17.64 -29.39
C ASP A 84 -1.46 17.83 -29.84
N SER A 85 -2.30 16.81 -29.68
CA SER A 85 -3.72 16.81 -30.03
C SER A 85 -4.66 17.22 -28.89
N SER A 86 -4.14 17.51 -27.69
CA SER A 86 -4.96 17.92 -26.55
C SER A 86 -5.11 19.45 -26.49
N SER A 87 -6.32 19.95 -26.28
CA SER A 87 -6.52 21.38 -26.03
C SER A 87 -5.78 21.79 -24.76
N ASP A 88 -5.15 22.96 -24.76
CA ASP A 88 -4.37 23.47 -23.63
C ASP A 88 -5.15 23.60 -22.30
N ALA A 89 -6.48 23.53 -22.34
CA ALA A 89 -7.34 23.60 -21.17
C ALA A 89 -7.67 22.23 -20.52
N ALA A 90 -7.39 21.10 -21.17
CA ALA A 90 -7.83 19.81 -20.67
C ALA A 90 -6.87 19.24 -19.60
N PRO A 91 -7.37 18.79 -18.43
CA PRO A 91 -6.55 18.10 -17.44
C PRO A 91 -5.90 16.83 -18.02
N TYR A 92 -4.68 16.50 -17.58
CA TYR A 92 -4.11 15.19 -17.85
C TYR A 92 -4.78 14.11 -16.98
N PRO A 93 -4.80 12.84 -17.42
CA PRO A 93 -5.47 11.79 -16.67
C PRO A 93 -4.59 11.26 -15.53
N ILE A 94 -5.24 10.79 -14.46
CA ILE A 94 -4.60 10.11 -13.32
C ILE A 94 -5.13 8.68 -13.22
N SER A 95 -4.26 7.72 -12.91
CA SER A 95 -4.64 6.38 -12.50
C SER A 95 -5.44 6.43 -11.22
N ALA A 96 -6.69 5.96 -11.26
CA ALA A 96 -7.64 6.16 -10.17
C ALA A 96 -7.22 5.45 -8.86
N ASN A 97 -6.60 4.28 -8.96
CA ASN A 97 -6.13 3.50 -7.84
C ASN A 97 -5.11 2.43 -8.27
N PHE A 98 -4.54 1.72 -7.30
CA PHE A 98 -3.56 0.65 -7.55
C PHE A 98 -4.08 -0.43 -8.51
N ARG A 99 -5.34 -0.85 -8.33
CA ARG A 99 -5.93 -1.96 -9.12
C ARG A 99 -6.16 -1.58 -10.58
N ALA A 100 -6.44 -0.31 -10.84
CA ALA A 100 -6.63 0.30 -12.15
C ALA A 100 -5.31 0.69 -12.83
N TRP A 101 -4.22 0.77 -12.08
CA TRP A 101 -2.90 1.13 -12.58
C TRP A 101 -2.17 -0.08 -13.20
N PRO A 102 -1.75 0.00 -14.48
CA PRO A 102 -0.85 -1.00 -15.06
C PRO A 102 0.58 -0.82 -14.53
N PHE A 103 1.24 -1.91 -14.19
CA PHE A 103 2.68 -1.87 -13.93
C PHE A 103 3.42 -1.48 -15.22
N PRO A 104 4.37 -0.54 -15.17
CA PRO A 104 5.03 -0.04 -16.37
C PRO A 104 5.87 -1.13 -17.04
N SER A 105 5.76 -1.23 -18.37
CA SER A 105 6.64 -2.06 -19.19
C SER A 105 8.00 -1.42 -19.45
N THR A 106 8.17 -0.15 -19.06
CA THR A 106 9.42 0.59 -19.18
C THR A 106 10.39 0.19 -18.07
N PRO A 107 11.70 0.43 -18.26
CA PRO A 107 12.66 0.30 -17.17
C PRO A 107 12.25 1.11 -15.94
N LEU A 108 12.63 0.65 -14.75
CA LEU A 108 12.42 1.39 -13.49
C LEU A 108 13.14 2.76 -13.55
N PRO A 109 12.76 3.75 -12.74
CA PRO A 109 13.46 5.04 -12.77
C PRO A 109 14.96 4.92 -12.45
N PRO A 110 15.81 5.87 -12.90
CA PRO A 110 17.27 5.73 -12.81
C PRO A 110 17.82 5.42 -11.41
N LEU A 111 17.29 6.06 -10.35
CA LEU A 111 17.72 5.75 -8.97
C LEU A 111 17.34 4.33 -8.53
N TRP A 112 16.20 3.81 -9.00
CA TRP A 112 15.78 2.44 -8.72
C TRP A 112 16.69 1.41 -9.39
N GLN A 113 17.13 1.70 -10.63
CA GLN A 113 18.10 0.86 -11.34
C GLN A 113 19.47 0.88 -10.63
N ARG A 114 20.00 2.08 -10.33
CA ARG A 114 21.28 2.24 -9.62
C ARG A 114 21.28 1.53 -8.26
N ALA A 115 20.19 1.65 -7.49
CA ALA A 115 20.05 0.97 -6.20
C ALA A 115 20.04 -0.56 -6.36
N ALA A 116 19.36 -1.07 -7.38
CA ALA A 116 19.30 -2.49 -7.68
C ALA A 116 20.66 -3.06 -8.11
N GLU A 117 21.39 -2.33 -8.96
CA GLU A 117 22.75 -2.69 -9.38
C GLU A 117 23.70 -2.71 -8.19
N HIS A 118 23.65 -1.68 -7.34
CA HIS A 118 24.45 -1.61 -6.13
C HIS A 118 24.17 -2.80 -5.20
N ASP A 119 22.89 -3.12 -4.98
CA ASP A 119 22.47 -4.25 -4.15
C ASP A 119 22.96 -5.60 -4.71
N ALA A 120 22.79 -5.83 -6.02
CA ALA A 120 23.28 -7.04 -6.68
C ALA A 120 24.80 -7.21 -6.57
N THR A 121 25.57 -6.11 -6.69
CA THR A 121 27.04 -6.19 -6.50
C THR A 121 27.43 -6.45 -5.05
N ALA A 122 26.65 -5.97 -4.07
CA ALA A 122 26.89 -6.23 -2.66
C ALA A 122 26.60 -7.71 -2.33
N GLU A 123 25.53 -8.27 -2.89
CA GLU A 123 25.18 -9.69 -2.74
C GLU A 123 26.23 -10.61 -3.36
N SER A 124 26.71 -10.30 -4.56
CA SER A 124 27.76 -11.10 -5.21
C SER A 124 29.07 -11.13 -4.44
N ARG A 125 29.36 -10.13 -3.61
CA ARG A 125 30.54 -10.08 -2.73
C ARG A 125 30.32 -10.83 -1.41
N SER A 126 29.07 -11.13 -1.06
CA SER A 126 28.76 -11.91 0.13
C SER A 126 28.95 -13.40 -0.16
N THR A 127 29.90 -14.04 0.52
CA THR A 127 30.13 -15.50 0.44
C THR A 127 29.07 -16.32 1.17
N SER A 128 28.08 -15.67 1.79
CA SER A 128 26.96 -16.33 2.46
C SER A 128 25.99 -16.90 1.43
N LEU A 129 25.71 -18.20 1.51
CA LEU A 129 24.60 -18.82 0.79
C LEU A 129 23.30 -18.02 1.02
N PRO A 130 22.40 -17.93 0.02
CA PRO A 130 21.07 -17.38 0.23
C PRO A 130 20.43 -18.08 1.42
N GLY A 131 20.27 -17.35 2.52
CA GLY A 131 19.65 -17.88 3.72
C GLY A 131 18.18 -18.20 3.44
N LEU A 132 17.65 -19.26 4.06
CA LEU A 132 16.20 -19.40 4.16
C LEU A 132 15.64 -18.09 4.74
N LEU A 133 14.51 -17.60 4.21
CA LEU A 133 13.88 -16.36 4.69
C LEU A 133 13.77 -16.31 6.23
N ALA A 134 13.49 -17.45 6.86
CA ALA A 134 13.41 -17.62 8.32
C ALA A 134 14.74 -17.43 9.09
N SER A 135 15.87 -17.34 8.40
CA SER A 135 17.21 -17.13 8.96
C SER A 135 17.78 -15.73 8.66
N GLU A 136 17.13 -14.94 7.80
CA GLU A 136 17.60 -13.60 7.42
C GLU A 136 17.33 -12.57 8.53
N PRO A 137 18.24 -11.63 8.85
CA PRO A 137 17.89 -10.53 9.74
C PRO A 137 16.79 -9.65 9.14
N CYS A 138 16.13 -8.85 9.97
CA CYS A 138 15.25 -7.78 9.52
C CYS A 138 16.00 -6.88 8.53
N ARG A 139 15.40 -6.65 7.36
CA ARG A 139 16.03 -5.86 6.30
C ARG A 139 16.12 -4.37 6.60
N ILE A 140 15.38 -3.88 7.59
CA ILE A 140 15.46 -2.49 8.02
C ILE A 140 16.40 -2.37 9.22
N THR A 141 16.12 -3.10 10.30
CA THR A 141 16.82 -2.90 11.59
C THR A 141 18.05 -3.79 11.80
N GLY A 142 18.28 -4.80 10.94
CA GLY A 142 19.35 -5.78 11.11
C GLY A 142 19.16 -6.77 12.26
N ARG A 143 18.08 -6.63 13.06
CA ARG A 143 17.79 -7.51 14.20
C ARG A 143 17.31 -8.88 13.72
N THR A 144 17.61 -9.93 14.49
CA THR A 144 17.20 -11.32 14.17
C THR A 144 16.03 -11.82 14.99
N LEU A 145 15.77 -11.20 16.15
CA LEU A 145 14.67 -11.55 17.06
C LEU A 145 13.36 -10.87 16.64
N ALA A 146 12.24 -11.50 16.99
CA ALA A 146 10.87 -10.99 16.75
C ALA A 146 10.61 -10.57 15.30
N CYS A 147 11.18 -11.29 14.35
CA CYS A 147 11.05 -11.03 12.91
C CYS A 147 10.00 -11.93 12.26
N GLU A 148 9.26 -11.35 11.32
CA GLU A 148 8.17 -11.95 10.55
C GLU A 148 8.44 -11.80 9.04
N ALA A 149 7.75 -12.61 8.24
CA ALA A 149 7.78 -12.49 6.78
C ALA A 149 6.65 -11.56 6.33
N ALA A 150 7.02 -10.38 5.83
CA ALA A 150 6.09 -9.38 5.31
C ALA A 150 5.98 -9.50 3.79
N HIS A 151 4.77 -9.50 3.25
CA HIS A 151 4.59 -9.44 1.80
C HIS A 151 5.02 -8.06 1.28
N ILE A 152 5.78 -8.04 0.18
CA ILE A 152 6.16 -6.80 -0.49
C ILE A 152 4.94 -6.26 -1.24
N ILE A 153 4.47 -6.97 -2.26
CA ILE A 153 3.16 -6.73 -2.86
C ILE A 153 2.13 -7.45 -2.00
N PRO A 154 1.11 -6.77 -1.44
CA PRO A 154 0.16 -7.37 -0.52
C PRO A 154 -0.54 -8.62 -1.08
N ALA A 155 -0.74 -9.62 -0.23
CA ALA A 155 -1.42 -10.87 -0.59
C ALA A 155 -2.89 -10.68 -1.03
N SER A 156 -3.51 -9.53 -0.74
CA SER A 156 -4.84 -9.16 -1.24
C SER A 156 -4.84 -8.76 -2.72
N GLU A 157 -3.68 -8.49 -3.31
CA GLU A 157 -3.55 -7.97 -4.68
C GLU A 157 -3.04 -9.03 -5.68
N LYS A 158 -3.28 -10.33 -5.42
CA LYS A 158 -2.88 -11.44 -6.31
C LYS A 158 -3.40 -11.30 -7.74
N ALA A 159 -4.65 -10.87 -7.89
CA ALA A 159 -5.25 -10.64 -9.19
C ALA A 159 -4.51 -9.52 -9.96
N TRP A 160 -4.09 -8.44 -9.27
CA TRP A 160 -3.27 -7.39 -9.88
C TRP A 160 -1.87 -7.92 -10.21
N PHE A 161 -1.25 -8.70 -9.31
CA PHE A 161 0.06 -9.32 -9.51
C PHE A 161 0.07 -10.18 -10.79
N ALA A 162 -0.91 -11.06 -10.94
CA ALA A 162 -1.03 -11.95 -12.10
C ALA A 162 -1.32 -11.16 -13.40
N ARG A 163 -2.24 -10.18 -13.35
CA ARG A 163 -2.58 -9.34 -14.53
C ARG A 163 -1.44 -8.45 -15.04
N ASN A 164 -0.41 -8.24 -14.24
CA ASN A 164 0.77 -7.47 -14.60
C ASN A 164 2.00 -8.36 -14.79
N GLU A 165 1.82 -9.70 -14.83
CA GLU A 165 2.88 -10.68 -15.07
C GLU A 165 4.08 -10.49 -14.12
N MET A 166 3.80 -10.14 -12.86
CA MET A 166 4.84 -9.81 -11.89
C MET A 166 5.73 -11.02 -11.54
N ASP A 167 5.31 -12.24 -11.88
CA ASP A 167 6.09 -13.47 -11.81
C ASP A 167 7.38 -13.41 -12.66
N ARG A 168 7.41 -12.60 -13.73
CA ARG A 168 8.60 -12.43 -14.59
C ARG A 168 9.82 -11.84 -13.90
N TYR A 169 9.63 -11.13 -12.79
CA TYR A 169 10.71 -10.43 -12.08
C TYR A 169 11.31 -11.26 -10.94
N GLY A 170 10.59 -12.28 -10.46
CA GLY A 170 11.08 -13.16 -9.40
C GLY A 170 12.03 -14.24 -9.92
N GLN A 171 12.80 -14.84 -9.02
CA GLN A 171 13.68 -15.98 -9.32
C GLN A 171 12.93 -17.27 -9.74
N LEU A 172 11.59 -17.24 -9.75
CA LEU A 172 10.71 -18.33 -10.16
C LEU A 172 10.19 -18.17 -11.61
N ALA A 173 10.95 -17.50 -12.47
CA ALA A 173 10.63 -17.33 -13.89
C ALA A 173 10.23 -18.69 -14.51
N GLY A 174 9.00 -18.78 -15.03
CA GLY A 174 8.41 -20.00 -15.59
C GLY A 174 7.35 -20.69 -14.72
N ARG A 175 7.10 -20.22 -13.48
CA ARG A 175 5.91 -20.56 -12.69
C ARG A 175 4.88 -19.45 -12.82
N SER A 176 3.61 -19.79 -13.06
CA SER A 176 2.59 -18.79 -13.39
C SER A 176 1.79 -18.30 -12.18
N GLY A 177 1.53 -16.99 -12.17
CA GLY A 177 0.33 -16.39 -11.56
C GLY A 177 0.31 -16.32 -10.04
N GLU A 178 -0.88 -16.44 -9.46
CA GLU A 178 -1.18 -16.19 -8.03
C GLU A 178 -0.33 -17.02 -7.06
N ALA A 179 0.14 -18.20 -7.48
CA ALA A 179 1.02 -19.04 -6.68
C ALA A 179 2.40 -18.40 -6.42
N VAL A 180 2.87 -17.53 -7.32
CA VAL A 180 4.13 -16.78 -7.15
C VAL A 180 3.94 -15.59 -6.20
N ALA A 181 2.73 -15.05 -6.10
CA ALA A 181 2.43 -13.92 -5.23
C ALA A 181 2.59 -14.26 -3.73
N ASP A 182 2.37 -15.53 -3.35
CA ASP A 182 2.64 -16.03 -1.98
C ASP A 182 4.07 -16.58 -1.78
N SER A 183 4.91 -16.50 -2.80
CA SER A 183 6.26 -17.05 -2.73
C SER A 183 7.19 -16.19 -1.87
N VAL A 184 8.26 -16.80 -1.37
CA VAL A 184 9.32 -16.11 -0.62
C VAL A 184 9.98 -14.97 -1.41
N ALA A 185 9.89 -14.97 -2.74
CA ALA A 185 10.42 -13.90 -3.58
C ALA A 185 9.63 -12.59 -3.44
N ASN A 186 8.33 -12.67 -3.07
CA ASN A 186 7.48 -11.51 -2.76
C ASN A 186 7.41 -11.25 -1.24
N GLN A 187 8.38 -11.72 -0.46
CA GLN A 187 8.42 -11.53 0.98
C GLN A 187 9.77 -10.95 1.43
N MET A 188 9.71 -10.10 2.44
CA MET A 188 10.86 -9.48 3.09
C MET A 188 10.80 -9.72 4.59
N ARG A 189 11.94 -10.04 5.22
CA ARG A 189 12.01 -10.20 6.67
C ARG A 189 12.01 -8.84 7.37
N MET A 190 11.09 -8.65 8.29
CA MET A 190 10.93 -7.41 9.06
C MET A 190 10.70 -7.73 10.54
N THR A 191 11.11 -6.86 11.46
CA THR A 191 10.68 -6.94 12.86
C THR A 191 9.16 -6.70 12.94
N ARG A 192 8.50 -7.23 13.97
CA ARG A 192 7.03 -7.13 14.10
C ARG A 192 6.50 -5.69 14.05
N ASP A 193 7.22 -4.75 14.67
CA ASP A 193 6.91 -3.31 14.63
C ASP A 193 7.02 -2.74 13.20
N ALA A 194 8.13 -3.03 12.50
CA ALA A 194 8.33 -2.65 11.10
C ALA A 194 7.23 -3.23 10.21
N HIS A 195 6.91 -4.51 10.38
CA HIS A 195 5.87 -5.20 9.61
C HIS A 195 4.49 -4.57 9.85
N TRP A 196 4.15 -4.25 11.10
CA TRP A 196 2.89 -3.57 11.41
C TRP A 196 2.82 -2.21 10.72
N LEU A 197 3.87 -1.38 10.84
CA LEU A 197 3.95 -0.06 10.21
C LEU A 197 3.88 -0.12 8.69
N TRP A 198 4.56 -1.10 8.08
CA TRP A 198 4.55 -1.38 6.65
C TRP A 198 3.14 -1.64 6.15
N ASP A 199 2.42 -2.57 6.78
CA ASP A 199 1.07 -2.95 6.36
C ASP A 199 0.01 -1.87 6.67
N HIS A 200 0.29 -0.97 7.61
CA HIS A 200 -0.54 0.19 7.93
C HIS A 200 -0.16 1.45 7.13
N LEU A 201 0.62 1.32 6.04
CA LEU A 201 0.95 2.42 5.13
C LEU A 201 1.71 3.57 5.81
N GLN A 202 2.45 3.29 6.88
CA GLN A 202 3.15 4.34 7.63
C GLN A 202 4.47 4.75 6.98
N PHE A 203 5.10 3.84 6.22
CA PHE A 203 6.27 4.14 5.40
C PHE A 203 6.31 3.23 4.17
N SER A 204 7.11 3.63 3.16
CA SER A 204 7.51 2.80 2.02
C SER A 204 9.04 2.72 1.94
N VAL A 205 9.56 1.84 1.10
CA VAL A 205 10.98 1.78 0.74
C VAL A 205 11.19 2.43 -0.61
N VAL A 206 12.16 3.34 -0.70
CA VAL A 206 12.51 4.08 -1.91
C VAL A 206 14.03 4.22 -2.04
N PRO A 207 14.60 4.31 -3.25
CA PRO A 207 16.03 4.51 -3.42
C PRO A 207 16.41 5.97 -3.19
N ARG A 208 17.58 6.20 -2.60
CA ARG A 208 18.17 7.53 -2.40
C ARG A 208 19.69 7.46 -2.53
N GLU A 209 20.27 8.61 -2.78
CA GLU A 209 21.72 8.79 -2.67
C GLU A 209 22.12 8.73 -1.19
N ASP A 210 23.21 8.02 -0.91
CA ASP A 210 23.70 7.82 0.45
C ASP A 210 24.55 9.03 0.86
N ALA A 211 24.03 9.82 1.81
CA ALA A 211 24.70 11.03 2.28
C ALA A 211 26.02 10.72 3.02
N GLU A 212 26.15 9.54 3.62
CA GLU A 212 27.36 9.11 4.33
C GLU A 212 28.41 8.55 3.35
N LYS A 213 27.95 8.01 2.22
CA LYS A 213 28.79 7.37 1.20
C LYS A 213 28.57 8.03 -0.15
N ALA A 214 29.23 9.16 -0.34
CA ALA A 214 29.12 9.98 -1.55
C ALA A 214 29.20 9.14 -2.84
N GLY A 215 28.14 9.22 -3.65
CA GLY A 215 28.02 8.51 -4.93
C GLY A 215 27.34 7.14 -4.86
N GLU A 216 27.17 6.55 -3.67
CA GLU A 216 26.38 5.32 -3.50
C GLU A 216 24.88 5.61 -3.52
N VAL A 217 24.11 4.64 -4.00
CA VAL A 217 22.63 4.65 -3.93
C VAL A 217 22.21 3.41 -3.16
N ALA A 218 21.32 3.59 -2.20
CA ALA A 218 20.79 2.51 -1.39
C ALA A 218 19.28 2.64 -1.20
N TRP A 219 18.67 1.62 -0.61
CA TRP A 219 17.25 1.59 -0.25
C TRP A 219 17.06 2.22 1.13
N PHE A 220 16.11 3.14 1.24
CA PHE A 220 15.78 3.84 2.48
C PHE A 220 14.29 3.80 2.73
N THR A 221 13.90 3.85 4.00
CA THR A 221 12.51 4.08 4.39
C THR A 221 12.12 5.55 4.16
N GLN A 222 10.95 5.78 3.59
CA GLN A 222 10.28 7.07 3.45
C GLN A 222 8.98 7.00 4.22
N ILE A 223 8.81 7.83 5.24
CA ILE A 223 7.54 7.88 5.97
C ILE A 223 6.43 8.47 5.09
N LEU A 224 5.24 7.93 5.25
CA LEU A 224 4.02 8.37 4.57
C LEU A 224 2.97 8.82 5.58
N GLY A 225 3.05 8.33 6.82
CA GLY A 225 2.22 8.75 7.96
C GLY A 225 2.75 10.00 8.65
N GLU A 226 2.03 10.42 9.69
CA GLU A 226 2.46 11.48 10.62
C GLU A 226 2.75 10.85 11.98
N GLY A 227 3.80 11.30 12.67
CA GLY A 227 4.13 10.83 14.02
C GLY A 227 5.61 11.06 14.36
N GLU A 228 5.90 11.53 15.57
CA GLU A 228 7.26 11.84 15.99
C GLU A 228 8.17 10.60 15.98
N GLU A 229 7.68 9.45 16.45
CA GLU A 229 8.43 8.19 16.40
C GLU A 229 8.69 7.70 14.97
N LEU A 230 7.77 7.97 14.04
CA LEU A 230 7.99 7.67 12.62
C LEU A 230 9.13 8.52 12.07
N GLU A 231 9.11 9.82 12.38
CA GLU A 231 10.13 10.76 11.95
C GLU A 231 11.51 10.45 12.56
N GLU A 232 11.55 10.05 13.83
CA GLU A 232 12.80 9.80 14.55
C GLU A 232 13.41 8.44 14.23
N TYR A 233 12.59 7.37 14.22
CA TYR A 233 13.10 6.00 14.15
C TYR A 233 12.90 5.33 12.79
N TRP A 234 11.98 5.83 11.96
CA TRP A 234 11.57 5.16 10.73
C TRP A 234 11.78 5.97 9.46
N HIS A 235 12.05 7.27 9.52
CA HIS A 235 12.40 8.05 8.34
C HIS A 235 13.89 7.91 8.03
N GLY A 236 14.22 7.70 6.74
CA GLY A 236 15.60 7.65 6.28
C GLY A 236 16.43 6.49 6.82
N GLN A 237 15.81 5.40 7.27
CA GLN A 237 16.55 4.20 7.70
C GLN A 237 17.07 3.47 6.47
N ARG A 238 18.39 3.29 6.40
CA ARG A 238 19.06 2.54 5.35
C ARG A 238 18.78 1.05 5.53
N LEU A 239 18.29 0.40 4.47
CA LEU A 239 18.07 -1.03 4.48
C LEU A 239 19.39 -1.81 4.35
N GLN A 240 19.37 -3.03 4.89
CA GLN A 240 20.25 -4.12 4.49
C GLN A 240 19.96 -4.51 3.04
N SER A 241 20.81 -5.35 2.45
CA SER A 241 20.58 -5.83 1.08
C SER A 241 19.19 -6.45 0.90
N LEU A 242 18.59 -6.34 -0.28
CA LEU A 242 17.26 -6.90 -0.53
C LEU A 242 17.27 -8.43 -0.48
N GLY A 243 18.43 -9.08 -0.53
CA GLY A 243 18.56 -10.53 -0.51
C GLY A 243 17.91 -11.17 -1.74
N GLY A 244 18.14 -10.60 -2.92
CA GLY A 244 17.64 -11.12 -4.19
C GLY A 244 16.17 -10.88 -4.48
N ARG A 245 15.46 -10.04 -3.68
CA ARG A 245 14.08 -9.63 -4.02
C ARG A 245 14.10 -8.58 -5.11
N ALA A 246 13.18 -8.73 -6.06
CA ALA A 246 13.11 -7.89 -7.24
C ALA A 246 12.79 -6.43 -6.87
N PRO A 247 13.55 -5.44 -7.35
CA PRO A 247 13.25 -4.02 -7.10
C PRO A 247 11.88 -3.60 -7.68
N GLN A 248 11.38 -4.32 -8.69
CA GLN A 248 10.04 -4.14 -9.25
C GLN A 248 8.93 -4.39 -8.22
N TYR A 249 9.13 -5.31 -7.27
CA TYR A 249 8.17 -5.55 -6.21
C TYR A 249 8.11 -4.38 -5.23
N LEU A 250 9.27 -3.80 -4.89
CA LEU A 250 9.31 -2.57 -4.11
C LEU A 250 8.69 -1.38 -4.85
N PHE A 251 8.86 -1.30 -6.17
CA PHE A 251 8.24 -0.24 -6.98
C PHE A 251 6.72 -0.37 -6.99
N ALA A 252 6.21 -1.59 -7.16
CA ALA A 252 4.79 -1.88 -7.05
C ALA A 252 4.26 -1.62 -5.63
N ARG A 253 5.04 -1.95 -4.60
CA ARG A 253 4.68 -1.64 -3.21
C ARG A 253 4.60 -0.13 -2.98
N PHE A 254 5.60 0.64 -3.40
CA PHE A 254 5.55 2.10 -3.28
C PHE A 254 4.31 2.67 -3.97
N ALA A 255 3.95 2.16 -5.17
CA ALA A 255 2.71 2.53 -5.83
C ALA A 255 1.48 2.21 -4.96
N TRP A 256 1.37 0.98 -4.45
CA TRP A 256 0.29 0.59 -3.54
C TRP A 256 0.20 1.49 -2.31
N ASP A 257 1.33 1.88 -1.72
CA ASP A 257 1.38 2.69 -0.52
C ASP A 257 0.90 4.14 -0.75
N ILE A 258 1.15 4.71 -1.93
CA ILE A 258 0.81 6.11 -2.24
C ILE A 258 -0.59 6.29 -2.84
N PHE A 259 -1.20 5.27 -3.45
CA PHE A 259 -2.54 5.42 -4.05
C PHE A 259 -3.62 5.92 -3.09
N PRO A 260 -3.67 5.48 -1.81
CA PRO A 260 -4.59 6.04 -0.83
C PRO A 260 -4.43 7.56 -0.60
N LYS A 261 -3.27 8.16 -0.93
CA LYS A 261 -3.08 9.61 -0.84
C LYS A 261 -3.93 10.39 -1.85
N LEU A 262 -4.38 9.76 -2.95
CA LEU A 262 -5.31 10.37 -3.92
C LEU A 262 -6.75 10.48 -3.40
N HIS A 263 -7.10 9.89 -2.25
CA HIS A 263 -8.50 9.85 -1.80
C HIS A 263 -9.11 11.24 -1.69
N ALA A 264 -8.39 12.22 -1.11
CA ALA A 264 -8.87 13.59 -1.02
C ALA A 264 -9.15 14.22 -2.39
N PHE A 265 -8.29 13.96 -3.38
CA PHE A 265 -8.46 14.42 -4.76
C PHE A 265 -9.72 13.85 -5.42
N LEU A 266 -9.98 12.56 -5.22
CA LEU A 266 -11.09 11.81 -5.82
C LEU A 266 -12.43 12.08 -5.10
N GLN A 267 -12.39 12.35 -3.79
CA GLN A 267 -13.57 12.60 -2.96
C GLN A 267 -14.00 14.08 -2.94
N ALA A 268 -13.21 14.97 -3.55
CA ALA A 268 -13.39 16.42 -3.59
C ALA A 268 -14.65 16.95 -4.30
N GLY A 269 -15.59 16.09 -4.72
CA GLY A 269 -16.87 16.51 -5.29
C GLY A 269 -16.81 17.07 -6.72
N GLN A 270 -15.67 16.96 -7.41
CA GLN A 270 -15.49 17.44 -8.79
C GLN A 270 -15.29 16.28 -9.77
N PRO A 271 -15.74 16.40 -11.03
CA PRO A 271 -15.42 15.41 -12.06
C PRO A 271 -13.90 15.34 -12.29
N ARG A 272 -13.35 14.12 -12.37
CA ARG A 272 -11.92 13.90 -12.61
C ARG A 272 -11.70 13.10 -13.89
N ARG A 273 -10.72 13.52 -14.67
CA ARG A 273 -10.22 12.77 -15.82
C ARG A 273 -9.29 11.68 -15.29
N LEU A 274 -9.73 10.43 -15.42
CA LEU A 274 -9.02 9.29 -14.88
C LEU A 274 -8.65 8.32 -16.00
N ALA A 275 -7.51 7.66 -15.83
CA ALA A 275 -7.07 6.52 -16.62
C ALA A 275 -7.42 5.24 -15.82
N VAL A 276 -8.20 4.35 -16.42
CA VAL A 276 -8.64 3.11 -15.77
C VAL A 276 -8.36 1.95 -16.71
N ARG A 277 -7.58 0.98 -16.24
CA ARG A 277 -7.37 -0.27 -16.98
C ARG A 277 -8.63 -1.13 -16.93
N GLN A 278 -9.18 -1.43 -18.09
CA GLN A 278 -10.34 -2.27 -18.28
C GLN A 278 -9.96 -3.76 -18.25
N ALA A 279 -10.97 -4.63 -18.17
CA ALA A 279 -10.79 -6.09 -18.13
C ALA A 279 -10.12 -6.65 -19.40
N ASP A 280 -10.31 -5.99 -20.55
CA ASP A 280 -9.64 -6.34 -21.82
C ASP A 280 -8.16 -5.90 -21.86
N GLY A 281 -7.66 -5.32 -20.77
CA GLY A 281 -6.29 -4.85 -20.62
C GLY A 281 -6.04 -3.44 -21.16
N ARG A 282 -7.00 -2.83 -21.87
CA ARG A 282 -6.86 -1.46 -22.40
C ARG A 282 -7.05 -0.42 -21.31
N VAL A 283 -6.32 0.68 -21.41
CA VAL A 283 -6.50 1.83 -20.52
C VAL A 283 -7.48 2.80 -21.15
N GLU A 284 -8.65 2.94 -20.55
CA GLU A 284 -9.63 3.93 -20.95
C GLU A 284 -9.38 5.23 -20.18
N THR A 285 -9.37 6.34 -20.92
CA THR A 285 -9.28 7.68 -20.33
C THR A 285 -10.55 8.46 -20.60
N ARG A 286 -11.28 8.83 -19.55
CA ARG A 286 -12.48 9.68 -19.66
C ARG A 286 -12.67 10.55 -18.42
N LEU A 287 -13.63 11.47 -18.50
CA LEU A 287 -14.09 12.22 -17.34
C LEU A 287 -15.07 11.35 -16.55
N TYR A 288 -14.78 11.16 -15.26
CA TYR A 288 -15.62 10.45 -14.31
C TYR A 288 -16.34 11.48 -13.44
N SER A 289 -17.61 11.22 -13.15
CA SER A 289 -18.42 12.02 -12.24
C SER A 289 -17.89 11.91 -10.79
N PRO A 290 -18.25 12.84 -9.90
CA PRO A 290 -17.86 12.76 -8.49
C PRO A 290 -18.31 11.47 -7.79
N ALA A 291 -19.45 10.90 -8.20
CA ALA A 291 -19.95 9.64 -7.65
C ALA A 291 -19.05 8.46 -8.06
N GLU A 292 -18.75 8.33 -9.35
CA GLU A 292 -17.82 7.31 -9.86
C GLU A 292 -16.41 7.48 -9.25
N CYS A 293 -15.93 8.71 -9.07
CA CYS A 293 -14.62 8.96 -8.45
C CYS A 293 -14.51 8.38 -7.02
N ARG A 294 -15.60 8.44 -6.25
CA ARG A 294 -15.64 7.89 -4.88
C ARG A 294 -15.61 6.36 -4.86
N GLU A 295 -16.13 5.70 -5.89
CA GLU A 295 -16.11 4.23 -5.97
C GLU A 295 -14.66 3.70 -6.03
N PHE A 296 -13.74 4.45 -6.62
CA PHE A 296 -12.33 4.08 -6.69
C PHE A 296 -11.60 4.12 -5.35
N THR A 297 -12.15 4.77 -4.32
CA THR A 297 -11.55 4.84 -2.98
C THR A 297 -12.02 3.72 -2.05
N LEU A 298 -13.01 2.91 -2.47
CA LEU A 298 -13.58 1.84 -1.65
C LEU A 298 -12.61 0.66 -1.54
N GLY A 299 -12.37 0.18 -0.31
CA GLY A 299 -11.49 -0.97 -0.06
C GLY A 299 -10.01 -0.73 -0.38
N GLN A 300 -9.61 0.54 -0.54
CA GLN A 300 -8.22 0.99 -0.67
C GLN A 300 -7.70 1.48 0.68
N GLY A 301 -6.44 1.17 1.02
CA GLY A 301 -5.81 1.66 2.25
C GLY A 301 -6.25 0.98 3.55
N SER A 302 -7.07 -0.07 3.49
CA SER A 302 -7.32 -0.94 4.64
C SER A 302 -6.16 -1.94 4.75
N GLY A 303 -5.26 -1.75 5.72
CA GLY A 303 -4.05 -2.55 5.99
C GLY A 303 -4.30 -4.00 6.39
N ARG A 304 -5.34 -4.65 5.86
CA ARG A 304 -5.61 -6.07 6.08
C ARG A 304 -4.87 -6.90 5.03
N SER A 305 -3.55 -6.92 5.14
CA SER A 305 -2.73 -8.06 4.74
C SER A 305 -3.11 -9.26 5.62
N ALA A 306 -4.29 -9.84 5.38
CA ALA A 306 -4.70 -11.05 6.05
C ALA A 306 -3.83 -12.20 5.54
N SER A 307 -2.64 -12.37 6.13
CA SER A 307 -1.87 -13.60 6.00
C SER A 307 -2.79 -14.75 6.44
N PRO A 308 -3.00 -15.76 5.58
CA PRO A 308 -3.92 -16.85 5.85
C PRO A 308 -3.32 -17.78 6.89
N THR A 309 -3.44 -17.44 8.16
CA THR A 309 -3.09 -18.36 9.25
C THR A 309 -4.08 -18.28 10.39
N LYS A 310 -5.34 -18.58 10.07
CA LYS A 310 -6.25 -19.14 11.06
C LYS A 310 -7.11 -20.19 10.38
N ARG A 311 -6.65 -21.44 10.44
CA ARG A 311 -7.52 -22.59 10.13
C ARG A 311 -8.71 -22.48 11.07
N ALA A 312 -9.92 -22.39 10.52
CA ALA A 312 -11.13 -22.54 11.31
C ALA A 312 -11.05 -23.92 11.98
N ARG A 313 -11.11 -23.94 13.31
CA ARG A 313 -11.23 -25.19 14.06
C ARG A 313 -12.63 -25.73 13.76
N SER A 314 -12.69 -26.89 13.11
CA SER A 314 -13.92 -27.65 12.93
C SER A 314 -14.54 -27.91 14.29
N GLU A 315 -15.75 -27.41 14.53
CA GLU A 315 -16.59 -27.82 15.64
C GLU A 315 -17.15 -29.21 15.32
N THR A 316 -16.56 -30.24 15.91
CA THR A 316 -17.22 -31.52 16.11
C THR A 316 -17.59 -31.62 17.58
N SER A 317 -18.85 -31.32 17.88
CA SER A 317 -19.48 -31.56 19.17
C SER A 317 -20.03 -32.99 19.24
N GLY A 318 -19.68 -33.70 20.31
CA GLY A 318 -20.46 -34.82 20.85
C GLY A 318 -19.89 -36.20 20.56
N LEU A 319 -19.25 -36.83 21.55
CA LEU A 319 -19.91 -37.75 22.47
C LEU A 319 -18.98 -38.05 23.65
N ALA A 320 -19.57 -38.12 24.84
CA ALA A 320 -18.94 -38.38 26.12
C ALA A 320 -18.34 -39.78 26.19
N ASP A 321 -17.30 -39.95 27.01
CA ASP A 321 -17.32 -41.04 27.99
C ASP A 321 -16.51 -40.64 29.23
N GLU A 322 -17.11 -40.95 30.37
CA GLU A 322 -16.58 -40.76 31.72
C GLU A 322 -15.40 -41.72 31.96
N LEU A 323 -14.53 -41.38 32.91
CA LEU A 323 -14.05 -42.32 33.95
C LEU A 323 -13.24 -41.53 35.00
N GLU A 324 -13.83 -41.44 36.18
CA GLU A 324 -13.19 -41.06 37.46
C GLU A 324 -12.21 -42.17 37.92
N VAL A 325 -11.05 -41.77 38.46
CA VAL A 325 -10.31 -42.34 39.63
C VAL A 325 -9.30 -41.24 40.00
N ASP A 326 -9.45 -40.44 41.06
CA ASP A 326 -9.42 -40.67 42.52
C ASP A 326 -8.02 -40.91 43.16
N GLU A 327 -7.77 -40.02 44.13
CA GLU A 327 -6.91 -40.04 45.33
C GLU A 327 -5.36 -40.05 45.36
N GLY A 328 -4.85 -39.23 46.29
CA GLY A 328 -3.51 -39.25 46.92
C GLY A 328 -2.86 -37.86 47.02
N ASP A 329 -3.42 -36.89 47.74
CA ASP A 329 -3.15 -36.58 49.17
C ASP A 329 -1.67 -36.60 49.60
N SER A 330 -1.14 -35.43 50.01
CA SER A 330 -0.36 -35.23 51.25
C SER A 330 0.24 -33.81 51.36
N GLY A 331 -0.20 -33.08 52.40
CA GLY A 331 0.62 -32.17 53.22
C GLY A 331 0.89 -30.77 52.65
N ASP A 332 0.14 -29.71 52.94
CA ASP A 332 -0.26 -29.12 54.23
C ASP A 332 0.88 -28.35 54.95
N GLY A 333 0.61 -27.09 55.28
CA GLY A 333 1.58 -26.12 55.80
C GLY A 333 1.20 -24.64 55.63
N ASP A 334 -0.02 -24.29 56.07
CA ASP A 334 -0.46 -23.06 56.77
C ASP A 334 0.66 -22.13 57.31
N GLU A 335 0.52 -20.79 57.46
CA GLU A 335 -0.66 -19.95 57.67
C GLU A 335 -0.28 -18.44 57.58
N LYS A 336 -1.31 -17.61 57.32
CA LYS A 336 -1.52 -16.19 57.73
C LYS A 336 -0.58 -15.08 57.21
N GLY A 337 -1.05 -13.95 56.69
CA GLY A 337 -2.40 -13.41 56.55
C GLY A 337 -2.38 -11.90 56.83
N SER A 338 -2.86 -11.08 55.89
CA SER A 338 -3.63 -9.86 56.19
C SER A 338 -4.12 -9.18 54.90
N ASN A 339 -5.42 -9.27 54.75
CA ASN A 339 -6.33 -8.56 53.85
C ASN A 339 -6.21 -7.04 54.01
N LEU A 340 -6.23 -6.24 52.92
CA LEU A 340 -6.78 -4.88 52.92
C LEU A 340 -7.04 -4.38 51.46
N GLY A 341 -8.32 -4.10 51.16
CA GLY A 341 -8.91 -3.14 50.21
C GLY A 341 -8.29 -2.99 48.81
N GLY A 342 -9.00 -3.20 47.69
CA GLY A 342 -10.34 -2.73 47.40
C GLY A 342 -10.29 -1.43 46.60
N SER A 343 -10.41 -1.52 45.27
CA SER A 343 -11.14 -0.60 44.37
C SER A 343 -10.67 -0.81 42.93
N GLY A 344 -11.38 -1.66 42.19
CA GLY A 344 -11.29 -1.72 40.74
C GLY A 344 -12.34 -0.80 40.13
N THR A 345 -11.93 0.29 39.50
CA THR A 345 -12.79 1.10 38.66
C THR A 345 -12.79 0.55 37.24
N ARG A 346 -13.87 -0.17 36.91
CA ARG A 346 -14.39 -0.28 35.54
C ARG A 346 -14.69 1.13 35.04
N SER A 347 -14.20 1.49 33.85
CA SER A 347 -14.85 2.54 33.07
C SER A 347 -15.12 2.04 31.67
N THR A 348 -16.40 2.06 31.36
CA THR A 348 -17.10 1.63 30.17
C THR A 348 -16.88 2.59 29.00
N ALA A 349 -16.63 2.04 27.82
CA ALA A 349 -16.70 2.78 26.56
C ALA A 349 -18.12 3.29 26.34
N ALA A 350 -18.29 4.61 26.33
CA ALA A 350 -19.53 5.26 25.95
C ALA A 350 -19.58 5.41 24.42
N SER A 351 -20.55 4.72 23.84
CA SER A 351 -21.08 4.96 22.49
C SER A 351 -21.62 6.37 22.40
N PHE A 352 -21.26 7.11 21.35
CA PHE A 352 -21.94 8.34 20.95
C PHE A 352 -22.67 8.07 19.63
N ASP A 353 -23.91 7.63 19.75
CA ASP A 353 -24.93 7.81 18.72
C ASP A 353 -25.44 9.25 18.80
N SER A 354 -25.44 9.97 17.68
CA SER A 354 -26.25 11.17 17.53
C SER A 354 -27.09 11.06 16.27
N ALA A 355 -28.39 11.11 16.50
CA ALA A 355 -29.47 11.03 15.57
C ALA A 355 -29.49 12.20 14.56
N ILE A 356 -29.88 11.91 13.33
CA ILE A 356 -30.65 12.85 12.51
C ILE A 356 -32.00 12.20 12.22
N ALA A 357 -33.03 12.77 12.85
CA ALA A 357 -34.43 12.47 12.57
C ALA A 357 -34.95 13.43 11.48
N GLY A 358 -35.63 12.83 10.50
CA GLY A 358 -36.91 13.31 9.95
C GLY A 358 -36.89 14.50 9.01
N ILE A 359 -37.00 14.23 7.70
CA ILE A 359 -37.88 14.99 6.80
C ILE A 359 -38.66 14.00 5.92
N GLU A 360 -39.93 14.35 5.77
CA GLU A 360 -41.09 13.57 5.35
C GLU A 360 -41.06 13.02 3.92
N ALA A 361 -41.67 11.85 3.78
CA ALA A 361 -42.06 11.24 2.52
C ALA A 361 -43.32 11.91 1.95
N ARG A 362 -43.26 12.27 0.66
CA ARG A 362 -44.44 12.35 -0.21
C ARG A 362 -44.13 11.60 -1.50
N GLY A 363 -44.83 10.48 -1.70
CA GLY A 363 -44.80 9.72 -2.93
C GLY A 363 -45.64 10.35 -4.04
N VAL A 364 -45.30 9.98 -5.28
CA VAL A 364 -46.16 9.45 -6.35
C VAL A 364 -45.48 9.79 -7.69
N GLY A 365 -45.21 8.78 -8.52
CA GLY A 365 -44.78 9.02 -9.91
C GLY A 365 -44.09 7.84 -10.58
N SER A 366 -44.88 6.82 -10.95
CA SER A 366 -44.48 5.71 -11.81
C SER A 366 -43.98 6.20 -13.17
N GLY A 367 -42.80 5.73 -13.61
CA GLY A 367 -42.28 5.94 -14.95
C GLY A 367 -41.30 4.83 -15.35
N LYS A 368 -41.81 3.82 -16.08
CA LYS A 368 -41.02 2.78 -16.75
C LYS A 368 -40.12 3.41 -17.82
N GLY A 369 -38.84 3.05 -17.87
CA GLY A 369 -37.94 3.50 -18.92
C GLY A 369 -36.57 2.82 -18.92
N ASN A 370 -36.49 1.76 -19.74
CA ASN A 370 -35.30 1.16 -20.38
C ASN A 370 -34.08 0.77 -19.53
N GLY A 371 -33.93 -0.55 -19.41
CA GLY A 371 -32.72 -1.21 -18.95
C GLY A 371 -31.50 -0.80 -19.78
N ARG A 372 -30.46 -0.38 -19.07
CA ARG A 372 -29.09 -0.38 -19.54
C ARG A 372 -28.33 -1.39 -18.69
N GLU A 373 -27.75 -2.33 -19.39
CA GLU A 373 -26.93 -3.42 -18.90
C GLU A 373 -25.74 -2.85 -18.12
N TRP A 374 -25.64 -3.19 -16.83
CA TRP A 374 -24.58 -2.72 -15.96
C TRP A 374 -23.33 -3.54 -16.19
N THR A 375 -22.33 -2.95 -16.84
CA THR A 375 -20.97 -3.48 -16.88
C THR A 375 -20.41 -3.46 -15.45
N ARG A 376 -20.35 -4.64 -14.84
CA ARG A 376 -19.86 -4.87 -13.48
C ARG A 376 -18.36 -4.54 -13.45
N TYR A 377 -17.99 -3.35 -12.97
CA TYR A 377 -16.62 -3.07 -12.58
C TYR A 377 -16.30 -3.97 -11.38
N LEU A 378 -15.33 -4.87 -11.52
CA LEU A 378 -14.84 -5.72 -10.44
C LEU A 378 -14.00 -4.88 -9.46
N CYS A 379 -14.66 -3.95 -8.77
CA CYS A 379 -14.17 -3.41 -7.51
C CYS A 379 -14.68 -4.34 -6.40
N GLY A 380 -13.94 -5.44 -6.18
CA GLY A 380 -13.95 -6.23 -4.94
C GLY A 380 -15.30 -6.61 -4.34
N GLN A 381 -16.08 -7.47 -5.01
CA GLN A 381 -16.92 -8.48 -4.36
C GLN A 381 -17.09 -9.67 -5.31
N GLU A 382 -16.31 -10.74 -5.09
CA GLU A 382 -16.69 -12.05 -5.62
C GLU A 382 -17.56 -12.73 -4.56
N SER A 383 -18.85 -12.85 -4.86
CA SER A 383 -19.77 -13.73 -4.16
C SER A 383 -19.44 -15.17 -4.56
N TYR A 384 -19.00 -15.99 -3.60
CA TYR A 384 -18.90 -17.43 -3.77
C TYR A 384 -20.32 -18.02 -3.90
N GLU A 385 -20.69 -18.48 -5.09
CA GLU A 385 -21.82 -19.41 -5.26
C GLU A 385 -21.31 -20.84 -5.04
N GLU A 386 -21.81 -21.46 -3.99
CA GLU A 386 -21.49 -22.83 -3.59
C GLU A 386 -22.24 -23.82 -4.49
N GLU A 387 -21.61 -24.27 -5.58
CA GLU A 387 -22.21 -25.25 -6.49
C GLU A 387 -22.16 -26.66 -5.87
N SER A 388 -23.22 -27.01 -5.13
CA SER A 388 -23.46 -28.34 -4.58
C SER A 388 -23.78 -29.36 -5.70
N ARG A 389 -22.75 -30.04 -6.22
CA ARG A 389 -22.95 -31.20 -7.11
C ARG A 389 -22.89 -32.52 -6.34
N GLY A 390 -24.07 -32.98 -5.94
CA GLY A 390 -24.31 -34.26 -5.29
C GLY A 390 -23.93 -35.47 -6.15
N ARG A 391 -23.16 -36.40 -5.57
CA ARG A 391 -22.96 -37.75 -6.10
C ARG A 391 -24.17 -38.62 -5.73
N LYS A 392 -25.02 -38.95 -6.71
CA LYS A 392 -25.98 -40.06 -6.60
C LYS A 392 -25.22 -41.39 -6.66
N ARG A 393 -25.24 -42.13 -5.54
CA ARG A 393 -24.93 -43.56 -5.49
C ARG A 393 -25.96 -44.32 -6.33
N GLN A 394 -25.53 -45.04 -7.35
CA GLN A 394 -26.32 -46.14 -7.92
C GLN A 394 -25.97 -47.43 -7.18
N ARG A 395 -26.98 -48.00 -6.51
CA ARG A 395 -27.03 -49.41 -6.15
C ARG A 395 -27.44 -50.20 -7.40
N ARG A 396 -26.62 -51.16 -7.80
CA ARG A 396 -27.04 -52.52 -8.11
C ARG A 396 -25.84 -53.45 -8.04
#